data_AF-A0A7L1GU03-F1
#
_entry.id   AF-A0A7L1GU03-F1
#
_cell.length_a   1.000
_cell.length_b   1.000
_cell.length_c   1.000
_cell.angle_alpha   90.00
_cell.angle_beta   90.00
_cell.angle_gamma   90.00
#
_symmetry.space_group_name_H-M   'P 1'
#
loop_
_entity.id
_entity.type
_entity.pdbx_description
1 polymer ?
#
loop_
_entity_poly.entity_id
_entity_poly.type
_entity_poly.pdbx_seq_one_letter_code
_entity_poly.pdbx_strand_id
1 'polypeptide(L)'
;VQEKCDYALVTPLALLFYSAVLCAPHFPPDSDLLLKAASVYHSFLTWPVPYCDIFRELLTFISNELKAPGISFQRLVRTEQGLPVKNYQSSTVTVLLLNHSEVQSEFLSIAERLSSSEQPQHTTLVMLLEHLYQATFGTQCDLDSLHHLLKSKTLEELSEIYASAADAQEVAASTSDPILARQQLQSVLRDIASAASFPAITGEGTP
;
A
#
# COMPACT_ATOMS: atom_id res chain seq x y z
N VAL A 1 -23.90 -10.53 -22.40
CA VAL A 1 -23.36 -9.76 -21.26
C VAL A 1 -23.87 -8.31 -21.28
N GLN A 2 -23.80 -7.61 -22.42
CA GLN A 2 -24.37 -6.26 -22.56
C GLN A 2 -25.89 -6.16 -22.44
N GLU A 3 -26.65 -7.16 -22.87
CA GLU A 3 -28.12 -7.20 -22.66
C GLU A 3 -28.55 -7.50 -21.21
N LYS A 4 -27.65 -7.99 -20.36
CA LYS A 4 -27.99 -8.41 -18.98
C LYS A 4 -27.55 -7.42 -17.89
N CYS A 5 -26.85 -6.33 -18.25
CA CYS A 5 -26.27 -5.37 -17.31
C CYS A 5 -25.34 -5.99 -16.23
N ASP A 6 -24.79 -7.19 -16.46
CA ASP A 6 -23.90 -7.88 -15.51
C ASP A 6 -22.68 -7.01 -15.12
N TYR A 7 -22.26 -6.11 -16.03
CA TYR A 7 -21.17 -5.15 -15.82
C TYR A 7 -21.34 -4.25 -14.59
N ALA A 8 -22.57 -3.79 -14.32
CA ALA A 8 -22.85 -2.86 -13.23
C ALA A 8 -22.67 -3.50 -11.84
N LEU A 9 -22.78 -4.83 -11.75
CA LEU A 9 -22.63 -5.58 -10.50
C LEU A 9 -21.17 -6.00 -10.25
N VAL A 10 -20.39 -6.24 -11.30
CA VAL A 10 -19.00 -6.70 -11.15
C VAL A 10 -18.07 -5.56 -10.73
N THR A 11 -18.29 -4.32 -11.21
CA THR A 11 -17.42 -3.18 -10.82
C THR A 11 -17.43 -2.93 -9.30
N PRO A 12 -18.58 -2.85 -8.61
CA PRO A 12 -18.61 -2.73 -7.15
C PRO A 12 -17.89 -3.87 -6.42
N LEU A 13 -17.97 -5.11 -6.94
CA LEU A 13 -17.26 -6.26 -6.36
C LEU A 13 -15.76 -6.16 -6.56
N ALA A 14 -15.30 -5.69 -7.73
CA ALA A 14 -13.90 -5.44 -8.01
C ALA A 14 -13.32 -4.34 -7.11
N LEU A 15 -14.07 -3.26 -6.89
CA LEU A 15 -13.70 -2.19 -5.96
C LEU A 15 -13.68 -2.67 -4.51
N LEU A 16 -14.67 -3.48 -4.10
CA LEU A 16 -14.68 -4.08 -2.77
C LEU A 16 -13.46 -4.96 -2.56
N PHE A 17 -13.12 -5.81 -3.54
CA PHE A 17 -11.91 -6.62 -3.51
C PHE A 17 -10.65 -5.76 -3.40
N TYR A 18 -10.51 -4.73 -4.25
CA TYR A 18 -9.40 -3.79 -4.20
C TYR A 18 -9.25 -3.18 -2.80
N SER A 19 -10.34 -2.65 -2.23
CA SER A 19 -10.34 -2.05 -0.89
C SER A 19 -9.99 -3.06 0.21
N ALA A 20 -10.52 -4.28 0.12
CA ALA A 20 -10.26 -5.33 1.10
C ALA A 20 -8.80 -5.78 1.08
N VAL A 21 -8.18 -5.88 -0.11
CA VAL A 21 -6.76 -6.20 -0.25
C VAL A 21 -5.89 -5.05 0.24
N LEU A 22 -6.25 -3.80 -0.10
CA LEU A 22 -5.53 -2.62 0.34
C LEU A 22 -5.52 -2.45 1.87
N CYS A 23 -6.61 -2.84 2.55
CA CYS A 23 -6.73 -2.76 4.00
C CYS A 23 -6.25 -4.02 4.73
N ALA A 24 -5.87 -5.08 4.01
CA ALA A 24 -5.43 -6.32 4.65
C ALA A 24 -4.02 -6.12 5.26
N PRO A 25 -3.82 -6.43 6.54
CA PRO A 25 -2.53 -6.20 7.21
C PRO A 25 -1.42 -7.12 6.68
N HIS A 26 -1.77 -8.31 6.21
CA HIS A 26 -0.82 -9.29 5.69
C HIS A 26 -1.52 -10.34 4.81
N PHE A 27 -0.88 -10.69 3.69
CA PHE A 27 -1.23 -11.86 2.90
C PHE A 27 -0.23 -13.00 3.15
N PRO A 28 -0.70 -14.15 3.67
CA PRO A 28 0.13 -15.32 3.86
C PRO A 28 0.82 -15.71 2.53
N PRO A 29 2.14 -16.03 2.55
CA PRO A 29 2.89 -16.33 1.34
C PRO A 29 2.42 -17.62 0.63
N ASP A 30 1.77 -18.52 1.37
CA ASP A 30 1.15 -19.75 0.91
C ASP A 30 -0.30 -19.56 0.41
N SER A 31 -0.86 -18.36 0.57
CA SER A 31 -2.21 -18.06 0.10
C SER A 31 -2.27 -17.95 -1.43
N ASP A 32 -3.17 -18.71 -2.04
CA ASP A 32 -3.45 -18.63 -3.47
C ASP A 32 -4.57 -17.62 -3.82
N LEU A 33 -5.05 -16.85 -2.84
CA LEU A 33 -6.20 -15.95 -3.01
C LEU A 33 -5.97 -14.92 -4.12
N LEU A 34 -4.82 -14.23 -4.10
CA LEU A 34 -4.48 -13.23 -5.10
C LEU A 34 -4.30 -13.84 -6.50
N LEU A 35 -3.75 -15.06 -6.58
CA LEU A 35 -3.59 -15.79 -7.84
C LEU A 35 -4.94 -16.21 -8.43
N LYS A 36 -5.84 -16.73 -7.58
CA LYS A 36 -7.23 -17.04 -7.97
C LYS A 36 -7.97 -15.80 -8.43
N ALA A 37 -7.86 -14.70 -7.70
CA ALA A 37 -8.45 -13.43 -8.08
C ALA A 37 -7.93 -12.94 -9.45
N ALA A 38 -6.61 -13.00 -9.68
CA ALA A 38 -6.01 -12.66 -10.96
C ALA A 38 -6.56 -13.54 -12.10
N SER A 39 -6.69 -14.85 -11.88
CA SER A 39 -7.27 -15.76 -12.87
C SER A 39 -8.71 -15.39 -13.23
N VAL A 40 -9.54 -15.05 -12.24
CA VAL A 40 -10.91 -14.59 -12.46
C VAL A 40 -10.93 -13.27 -13.23
N TYR A 41 -10.15 -12.27 -12.80
CA TYR A 41 -10.16 -10.94 -13.42
C TYR A 41 -9.59 -10.93 -14.85
N HIS A 42 -8.69 -11.86 -15.18
CA HIS A 42 -8.21 -12.05 -16.55
C HIS A 42 -9.35 -12.35 -17.54
N SER A 43 -10.39 -13.07 -17.12
CA SER A 43 -11.53 -13.38 -17.99
C SER A 43 -12.29 -12.13 -18.45
N PHE A 44 -12.25 -11.06 -17.66
CA PHE A 44 -12.93 -9.80 -17.94
C PHE A 44 -12.12 -8.85 -18.84
N LEU A 45 -10.87 -9.18 -19.20
CA LEU A 45 -10.11 -8.37 -20.17
C LEU A 45 -10.70 -8.39 -21.59
N THR A 46 -11.58 -9.35 -21.87
CA THR A 46 -12.32 -9.45 -23.14
C THR A 46 -13.53 -8.53 -23.20
N TRP A 47 -13.87 -7.84 -22.11
CA TRP A 47 -15.01 -6.94 -22.03
C TRP A 47 -14.74 -5.60 -22.74
N PRO A 48 -15.79 -4.87 -23.15
CA PRO A 48 -15.59 -3.56 -23.78
C PRO A 48 -15.03 -2.52 -22.79
N VAL A 49 -14.41 -1.48 -23.33
CA VAL A 49 -14.01 -0.26 -22.60
C VAL A 49 -15.26 0.41 -21.98
N PRO A 50 -15.20 0.93 -20.74
CA PRO A 50 -14.01 1.05 -19.87
C PRO A 50 -13.77 -0.16 -18.95
N TYR A 51 -14.60 -1.20 -19.01
CA TYR A 51 -14.55 -2.29 -18.03
C TYR A 51 -13.24 -3.07 -18.09
N CYS A 52 -12.72 -3.39 -19.28
CA CYS A 52 -11.44 -4.07 -19.42
C CYS A 52 -10.27 -3.30 -18.81
N ASP A 53 -10.33 -1.96 -18.79
CA ASP A 53 -9.27 -1.12 -18.25
C ASP A 53 -9.24 -1.18 -16.73
N ILE A 54 -10.41 -1.18 -16.08
CA ILE A 54 -10.53 -1.40 -14.63
C ILE A 54 -9.90 -2.74 -14.22
N PHE A 55 -10.18 -3.81 -14.97
CA PHE A 55 -9.59 -5.12 -14.66
C PHE A 55 -8.09 -5.20 -14.99
N ARG A 56 -7.61 -4.46 -15.99
CA ARG A 56 -6.17 -4.33 -16.28
C ARG A 56 -5.43 -3.63 -15.14
N GLU A 57 -6.00 -2.56 -14.60
CA GLU A 57 -5.49 -1.88 -13.42
C GLU A 57 -5.50 -2.81 -12.20
N LEU A 58 -6.59 -3.55 -11.98
CA LEU A 58 -6.70 -4.49 -10.87
C LEU A 58 -5.69 -5.65 -10.98
N LEU A 59 -5.43 -6.16 -12.18
CA LEU A 59 -4.39 -7.16 -12.42
C LEU A 59 -2.99 -6.61 -12.17
N THR A 60 -2.76 -5.34 -12.51
CA THR A 60 -1.50 -4.65 -12.21
C THR A 60 -1.32 -4.47 -10.71
N PHE A 61 -2.39 -4.08 -10.01
CA PHE A 61 -2.45 -4.02 -8.55
C PHE A 61 -2.12 -5.38 -7.92
N ILE A 62 -2.79 -6.46 -8.33
CA ILE A 62 -2.53 -7.81 -7.81
C ILE A 62 -1.09 -8.24 -8.09
N SER A 63 -0.57 -7.98 -9.30
CA SER A 63 0.81 -8.29 -9.65
C SER A 63 1.79 -7.59 -8.71
N ASN A 64 1.58 -6.30 -8.43
CA ASN A 64 2.42 -5.53 -7.52
C ASN A 64 2.34 -6.06 -6.08
N GLU A 65 1.16 -6.40 -5.58
CA GLU A 65 0.98 -6.98 -4.23
C GLU A 65 1.63 -8.36 -4.08
N LEU A 66 1.64 -9.17 -5.14
CA LEU A 66 2.35 -10.46 -5.14
C LEU A 66 3.87 -10.30 -5.04
N LYS A 67 4.44 -9.26 -5.68
CA LYS A 67 5.88 -8.98 -5.69
C LYS A 67 6.35 -8.24 -4.44
N ALA A 68 5.59 -7.23 -4.02
CA ALA A 68 5.91 -6.32 -2.93
C ALA A 68 4.66 -6.10 -2.06
N PRO A 69 4.43 -6.94 -1.04
CA PRO A 69 3.25 -6.84 -0.18
C PRO A 69 3.08 -5.45 0.42
N GLY A 70 1.87 -4.91 0.34
CA GLY A 70 1.50 -3.62 0.89
C GLY A 70 1.93 -2.41 0.06
N ILE A 71 2.58 -2.59 -1.10
CA ILE A 71 3.10 -1.47 -1.90
C ILE A 71 2.00 -0.51 -2.36
N SER A 72 0.80 -1.01 -2.64
CA SER A 72 -0.31 -0.17 -3.11
C SER A 72 -0.78 0.79 -2.01
N PHE A 73 -0.85 0.32 -0.76
CA PHE A 73 -1.13 1.16 0.40
C PHE A 73 -0.05 2.21 0.60
N GLN A 74 1.22 1.79 0.53
CA GLN A 74 2.37 2.68 0.69
C GLN A 74 2.37 3.80 -0.36
N ARG A 75 2.15 3.45 -1.64
CA ARG A 75 2.00 4.42 -2.74
C ARG A 75 0.84 5.38 -2.51
N LEU A 76 -0.32 4.88 -2.09
CA LEU A 76 -1.52 5.69 -1.84
C LEU A 76 -1.26 6.74 -0.76
N VAL A 77 -0.89 6.30 0.46
CA VAL A 77 -0.67 7.20 1.59
C VAL A 77 0.45 8.18 1.27
N ARG A 78 1.52 7.73 0.61
CA ARG A 78 2.63 8.59 0.20
C ARG A 78 2.20 9.71 -0.75
N THR A 79 1.33 9.41 -1.72
CA THR A 79 0.76 10.42 -2.62
C THR A 79 -0.17 11.39 -1.86
N GLU A 80 -1.01 10.89 -0.96
CA GLU A 80 -1.91 11.72 -0.15
C GLU A 80 -1.15 12.66 0.79
N GLN A 81 -0.05 12.19 1.36
CA GLN A 81 0.75 12.92 2.35
C GLN A 81 1.90 13.73 1.72
N GLY A 82 2.05 13.68 0.39
CA GLY A 82 3.08 14.42 -0.34
C GLY A 82 4.52 14.01 0.03
N LEU A 83 4.73 12.77 0.48
CA LEU A 83 6.04 12.28 0.90
C LEU A 83 6.97 12.06 -0.32
N PRO A 84 8.20 12.61 -0.34
CA PRO A 84 9.07 12.55 -1.50
C PRO A 84 9.67 11.15 -1.72
N VAL A 85 9.82 10.74 -2.99
CA VAL A 85 10.53 9.52 -3.38
C VAL A 85 11.64 9.85 -4.37
N LYS A 86 12.78 9.18 -4.21
CA LYS A 86 13.82 9.14 -5.25
C LYS A 86 13.26 8.30 -6.41
N ASN A 87 12.96 8.95 -7.55
CA ASN A 87 12.65 8.34 -8.85
C ASN A 87 11.18 7.97 -9.20
N TYR A 88 10.22 8.04 -8.28
CA TYR A 88 8.80 7.78 -8.60
C TYR A 88 7.94 9.00 -8.25
N GLN A 89 7.71 9.86 -9.24
CA GLN A 89 6.83 11.02 -9.10
C GLN A 89 5.47 10.70 -9.74
N SER A 90 4.48 10.42 -8.91
CA SER A 90 3.08 10.57 -9.31
C SER A 90 2.46 11.61 -8.39
N SER A 91 2.45 12.87 -8.84
CA SER A 91 1.91 14.01 -8.12
C SER A 91 0.51 14.31 -8.63
N THR A 92 -0.47 13.53 -8.16
CA THR A 92 -1.88 13.91 -8.31
C THR A 92 -2.24 14.85 -7.16
N VAL A 93 -2.25 16.16 -7.44
CA VAL A 93 -2.71 17.18 -6.50
C VAL A 93 -4.22 17.38 -6.69
N THR A 94 -5.01 17.05 -5.67
CA THR A 94 -6.44 17.36 -5.66
C THR A 94 -6.65 18.70 -4.97
N VAL A 95 -7.10 19.71 -5.71
CA VAL A 95 -7.45 21.03 -5.17
C VAL A 95 -8.96 21.17 -5.15
N LEU A 96 -9.54 21.31 -3.97
CA LEU A 96 -10.96 21.61 -3.80
C LEU A 96 -11.14 23.13 -3.70
N LEU A 97 -11.70 23.75 -4.75
CA LEU A 97 -12.04 25.16 -4.75
C LEU A 97 -13.47 25.34 -4.24
N LEU A 98 -13.63 25.93 -3.05
CA LEU A 98 -14.93 26.17 -2.44
C LEU A 98 -15.27 27.66 -2.52
N ASN A 99 -16.49 27.96 -2.98
CA ASN A 99 -17.02 29.32 -2.90
C ASN A 99 -17.70 29.51 -1.53
N HIS A 100 -17.15 30.40 -0.70
CA HIS A 100 -17.66 30.69 0.64
C HIS A 100 -19.12 31.18 0.65
N SER A 101 -19.64 31.72 -0.45
CA SER A 101 -21.04 32.15 -0.55
C SER A 101 -22.02 31.02 -0.89
N GLU A 102 -21.55 29.88 -1.38
CA GLU A 102 -22.39 28.78 -1.87
C GLU A 102 -22.31 27.52 -0.99
N VAL A 103 -21.31 27.43 -0.11
CA VAL A 103 -21.04 26.28 0.74
C VAL A 103 -21.40 26.60 2.19
N GLN A 104 -22.14 25.71 2.85
CA GLN A 104 -22.54 25.91 4.25
C GLN A 104 -21.31 25.96 5.18
N SER A 105 -21.42 26.73 6.27
CA SER A 105 -20.35 26.97 7.24
C SER A 105 -19.76 25.69 7.83
N GLU A 106 -20.57 24.65 7.98
CA GLU A 106 -20.17 23.37 8.56
C GLU A 106 -19.17 22.66 7.63
N PHE A 107 -19.40 22.66 6.32
CA PHE A 107 -18.48 22.07 5.34
C PHE A 107 -17.18 22.86 5.22
N LEU A 108 -17.25 24.20 5.29
CA LEU A 108 -16.07 25.05 5.30
C LEU A 108 -15.20 24.79 6.54
N SER A 109 -15.83 24.65 7.72
CA SER A 109 -15.11 24.33 8.96
C SER A 109 -14.41 22.96 8.90
N ILE A 110 -15.01 21.98 8.21
CA ILE A 110 -14.40 20.67 8.00
C ILE A 110 -13.25 20.78 7.00
N ALA A 111 -13.43 21.51 5.90
CA ALA A 111 -12.37 21.74 4.92
C ALA A 111 -11.15 22.45 5.56
N GLU A 112 -11.38 23.50 6.35
CA GLU A 112 -10.32 24.19 7.10
C GLU A 112 -9.62 23.26 8.10
N ARG A 113 -10.37 22.41 8.82
CA ARG A 113 -9.78 21.40 9.71
C ARG A 113 -8.95 20.36 8.96
N LEU A 114 -9.39 19.92 7.79
CA LEU A 114 -8.64 19.00 6.94
C LEU A 114 -7.38 19.65 6.36
N SER A 115 -7.46 20.94 5.97
CA SER A 115 -6.31 21.71 5.48
C SER A 115 -5.31 22.09 6.56
N SER A 116 -5.75 22.24 7.82
CA SER A 116 -4.90 22.58 8.97
C SER A 116 -4.41 21.36 9.74
N SER A 117 -4.97 20.18 9.49
CA SER A 117 -4.51 18.91 10.04
C SER A 117 -3.24 18.46 9.30
N GLU A 118 -2.12 19.16 9.54
CA GLU A 118 -0.80 18.55 9.33
C GLU A 118 -0.73 17.35 10.29
N GLN A 119 -1.01 16.15 9.78
CA GLN A 119 -0.68 14.94 10.54
C GLN A 119 0.84 14.99 10.78
N PRO A 120 1.31 14.82 12.02
CA PRO A 120 2.74 14.91 12.30
C PRO A 120 3.46 13.86 11.46
N GLN A 121 4.33 14.31 10.55
CA GLN A 121 5.06 13.46 9.60
C GLN A 121 5.70 12.24 10.28
N HIS A 122 6.17 12.43 11.51
CA HIS A 122 6.68 11.36 12.38
C HIS A 122 5.67 10.21 12.55
N THR A 123 4.42 10.50 12.92
CA THR A 123 3.37 9.48 13.10
C THR A 123 3.03 8.77 11.79
N THR A 124 3.02 9.50 10.67
CA THR A 124 2.80 8.90 9.34
C THR A 124 3.92 7.93 8.99
N LEU A 125 5.18 8.29 9.23
CA LEU A 125 6.33 7.41 8.97
C LEU A 125 6.33 6.17 9.87
N VAL A 126 5.99 6.32 11.16
CA VAL A 126 5.81 5.17 12.07
C VAL A 126 4.77 4.20 11.50
N MET A 127 3.59 4.71 11.16
CA MET A 127 2.50 3.89 10.61
C MET A 127 2.91 3.19 9.30
N LEU A 128 3.60 3.89 8.40
CA LEU A 128 4.04 3.32 7.13
C LEU A 128 5.08 2.21 7.33
N LEU A 129 6.02 2.40 8.25
CA LEU A 129 7.00 1.37 8.59
C LEU A 129 6.34 0.17 9.25
N GLU A 130 5.44 0.36 10.22
CA GLU A 130 4.67 -0.75 10.81
C GLU A 130 3.93 -1.55 9.76
N HIS A 131 3.17 -0.86 8.90
CA HIS A 131 2.43 -1.48 7.82
C HIS A 131 3.35 -2.27 6.88
N LEU A 132 4.51 -1.70 6.50
CA LEU A 132 5.46 -2.35 5.61
C LEU A 132 6.00 -3.66 6.19
N TYR A 133 6.45 -3.62 7.44
CA TYR A 133 6.98 -4.81 8.12
C TYR A 133 5.87 -5.83 8.38
N GLN A 134 4.67 -5.39 8.75
CA GLN A 134 3.50 -6.26 8.90
C GLN A 134 3.11 -6.94 7.59
N ALA A 135 3.00 -6.19 6.50
CA ALA A 135 2.62 -6.72 5.20
C ALA A 135 3.63 -7.77 4.70
N THR A 136 4.92 -7.56 4.96
CA THR A 136 5.99 -8.43 4.47
C THR A 136 6.19 -9.69 5.32
N PHE A 137 6.17 -9.55 6.65
CA PHE A 137 6.52 -10.61 7.60
C PHE A 137 5.32 -11.18 8.36
N GLY A 138 4.17 -10.51 8.32
CA GLY A 138 2.94 -10.97 8.97
C GLY A 138 3.12 -11.13 10.48
N THR A 139 2.72 -12.30 10.98
CA THR A 139 2.78 -12.64 12.41
C THR A 139 4.20 -12.82 12.94
N GLN A 140 5.21 -12.84 12.07
CA GLN A 140 6.63 -12.90 12.47
C GLN A 140 7.15 -11.57 13.02
N CYS A 141 6.43 -10.48 12.74
CA CYS A 141 6.76 -9.15 13.20
C CYS A 141 6.08 -8.87 14.55
N ASP A 142 6.88 -8.59 15.57
CA ASP A 142 6.39 -8.04 16.84
C ASP A 142 6.10 -6.54 16.67
N LEU A 143 4.83 -6.23 16.37
CA LEU A 143 4.39 -4.87 16.09
C LEU A 143 4.43 -3.96 17.32
N ASP A 144 4.16 -4.48 18.51
CA ASP A 144 4.16 -3.66 19.73
C ASP A 144 5.58 -3.18 20.03
N SER A 145 6.56 -4.09 19.96
CA SER A 145 7.97 -3.73 20.13
C SER A 145 8.48 -2.82 19.00
N LEU A 146 8.04 -3.06 17.75
CA LEU A 146 8.40 -2.22 16.62
C LEU A 146 7.86 -0.80 16.80
N HIS A 147 6.59 -0.64 17.19
CA HIS A 147 5.96 0.65 17.46
C HIS A 147 6.73 1.48 18.48
N HIS A 148 7.03 0.86 19.63
CA HIS A 148 7.75 1.53 20.70
C HIS A 148 9.13 2.02 20.26
N LEU A 149 9.83 1.20 19.48
CA LEU A 149 11.14 1.56 18.96
C LEU A 149 11.06 2.65 17.89
N LEU A 150 10.14 2.53 16.93
CA LEU A 150 9.90 3.56 15.91
C LEU A 150 9.53 4.91 16.54
N LYS A 151 8.69 4.91 17.57
CA LYS A 151 8.32 6.13 18.30
C LYS A 151 9.50 6.82 18.99
N SER A 152 10.51 6.07 19.39
CA SER A 152 11.70 6.60 20.06
C SER A 152 12.71 7.24 19.10
N LYS A 153 12.61 6.97 17.79
CA LYS A 153 13.53 7.50 16.76
C LYS A 153 13.21 8.93 16.37
N THR A 154 14.22 9.64 15.90
CA THR A 154 14.04 11.00 15.37
C THR A 154 13.36 10.98 14.00
N LEU A 155 12.86 12.13 13.57
CA LEU A 155 12.21 12.26 12.26
C LEU A 155 13.18 11.95 11.12
N GLU A 156 14.45 12.36 11.24
CA GLU A 156 15.50 12.14 10.27
C GLU A 156 15.80 10.64 10.13
N GLU A 157 16.00 9.95 11.24
CA GLU A 157 16.23 8.49 11.25
C GLU A 157 15.05 7.74 10.61
N LEU A 158 13.82 8.09 10.97
CA LEU A 158 12.62 7.46 10.38
C LEU A 158 12.51 7.73 8.89
N SER A 159 12.85 8.95 8.45
CA SER A 159 12.81 9.33 7.03
C SER A 159 13.84 8.55 6.22
N GLU A 160 15.05 8.36 6.75
CA GLU A 160 16.10 7.56 6.10
C GLU A 160 15.71 6.09 6.01
N ILE A 161 15.23 5.51 7.12
CA ILE A 161 14.78 4.11 7.15
C ILE A 161 13.63 3.91 6.16
N TYR A 162 12.63 4.79 6.19
CA TYR A 162 11.49 4.72 5.28
C TYR A 162 11.91 4.89 3.82
N ALA A 163 12.80 5.83 3.51
CA ALA A 163 13.28 6.02 2.13
C ALA A 163 13.97 4.76 1.59
N SER A 164 14.83 4.11 2.39
CA SER A 164 15.47 2.85 2.00
C SER A 164 14.47 1.70 1.86
N ALA A 165 13.50 1.60 2.77
CA ALA A 165 12.52 0.53 2.76
C ALA A 165 11.51 0.68 1.60
N ALA A 166 11.08 1.91 1.31
CA ALA A 166 10.23 2.23 0.17
C ALA A 166 10.94 1.96 -1.17
N ASP A 167 12.23 2.30 -1.29
CA ASP A 167 13.02 1.98 -2.49
C ASP A 167 13.10 0.46 -2.71
N ALA A 168 13.32 -0.31 -1.64
CA ALA A 168 13.32 -1.78 -1.71
C ALA A 168 11.98 -2.35 -2.21
N GLN A 169 10.84 -1.79 -1.78
CA GLN A 169 9.53 -2.18 -2.30
C GLN A 169 9.36 -1.85 -3.79
N GLU A 170 9.77 -0.66 -4.22
CA GLU A 170 9.68 -0.22 -5.62
C GLU A 170 10.56 -1.08 -6.54
N VAL A 171 11.76 -1.46 -6.08
CA VAL A 171 12.63 -2.42 -6.76
C VAL A 171 11.95 -3.78 -6.86
N ALA A 172 11.39 -4.31 -5.77
CA ALA A 172 10.70 -5.59 -5.78
C ALA A 172 9.49 -5.58 -6.72
N ALA A 173 8.70 -4.50 -6.75
CA ALA A 173 7.58 -4.37 -7.68
C ALA A 173 8.01 -4.27 -9.16
N SER A 174 9.26 -3.90 -9.44
CA SER A 174 9.81 -3.87 -10.80
C SER A 174 10.41 -5.20 -11.24
N THR A 175 10.66 -6.13 -10.31
CA THR A 175 11.16 -7.47 -10.59
C THR A 175 10.12 -8.34 -11.28
N SER A 176 10.54 -9.13 -12.27
CA SER A 176 9.61 -9.95 -13.07
C SER A 176 9.04 -11.16 -12.33
N ASP A 177 9.86 -11.85 -11.51
CA ASP A 177 9.45 -13.04 -10.76
C ASP A 177 8.94 -12.66 -9.37
N PRO A 178 7.64 -12.90 -9.05
CA PRO A 178 7.06 -12.57 -7.76
C PRO A 178 7.72 -13.26 -6.55
N ILE A 179 8.16 -14.51 -6.71
CA ILE A 179 8.74 -15.27 -5.59
C ILE A 179 10.10 -14.67 -5.25
N LEU A 180 10.94 -14.49 -6.27
CA LEU A 180 12.25 -13.88 -6.14
C LEU A 180 12.16 -12.44 -5.64
N ALA A 181 11.22 -11.64 -6.17
CA ALA A 181 10.96 -10.27 -5.72
C ALA A 181 10.67 -10.21 -4.21
N ARG A 182 9.77 -11.07 -3.74
CA ARG A 182 9.37 -11.11 -2.32
C ARG A 182 10.51 -11.56 -1.41
N GLN A 183 11.30 -12.55 -1.83
CA GLN A 183 12.48 -13.02 -1.08
C GLN A 183 13.55 -11.92 -0.97
N GLN A 184 13.82 -11.21 -2.07
CA GLN A 184 14.74 -10.09 -2.09
C GLN A 184 14.27 -8.96 -1.16
N LEU A 185 13.00 -8.59 -1.23
CA LEU A 185 12.41 -7.59 -0.34
C LEU A 185 12.56 -8.00 1.13
N GLN A 186 12.25 -9.24 1.48
CA GLN A 186 12.41 -9.76 2.84
C GLN A 186 13.87 -9.69 3.32
N SER A 187 14.83 -10.02 2.46
CA SER A 187 16.26 -9.92 2.80
C SER A 187 16.65 -8.46 3.09
N VAL A 188 16.32 -7.55 2.18
CA VAL A 188 16.70 -6.13 2.31
C VAL A 188 16.02 -5.49 3.52
N LEU A 189 14.75 -5.80 3.80
CA LEU A 189 14.07 -5.28 5.00
C LEU A 189 14.66 -5.85 6.29
N ARG A 190 15.15 -7.10 6.31
CA ARG A 190 15.89 -7.62 7.47
C ARG A 190 17.22 -6.89 7.67
N ASP A 191 17.93 -6.57 6.60
CA ASP A 191 19.17 -5.80 6.68
C ASP A 191 18.90 -4.38 7.22
N ILE A 192 17.86 -3.71 6.72
CA ILE A 192 17.43 -2.39 7.22
C ILE A 192 17.01 -2.48 8.70
N ALA A 193 16.22 -3.48 9.08
CA ALA A 193 15.82 -3.73 10.46
C ALA A 193 17.04 -3.92 11.38
N SER A 194 18.03 -4.70 10.93
CA SER A 194 19.26 -4.95 11.70
C SER A 194 20.06 -3.66 11.92
N ALA A 195 20.21 -2.84 10.88
CA ALA A 195 20.90 -1.55 10.96
C ALA A 195 20.15 -0.56 11.86
N ALA A 196 18.81 -0.60 11.83
CA ALA A 196 17.94 0.25 12.64
C ALA A 196 17.72 -0.26 14.08
N SER A 197 18.28 -1.42 14.43
CA SER A 197 18.11 -2.13 15.71
C SER A 197 16.67 -2.52 16.03
N PHE A 198 15.88 -2.86 15.00
CA PHE A 198 14.48 -3.31 15.17
C PHE A 198 14.41 -4.66 15.92
N PRO A 199 13.25 -4.98 16.51
CA PRO A 199 13.03 -6.30 17.12
C PRO A 199 13.33 -7.42 16.12
N ALA A 200 13.84 -8.54 16.64
CA ALA A 200 14.10 -9.69 15.80
C ALA A 200 12.80 -10.17 15.15
N ILE A 201 12.76 -10.15 13.82
CA ILE A 201 11.67 -10.74 13.05
C ILE A 201 11.80 -12.25 13.22
N THR A 202 10.89 -12.84 13.99
CA THR A 202 10.97 -14.26 14.35
C THR A 202 10.76 -15.14 13.13
N GLY A 203 11.67 -16.08 12.87
CA GLY A 203 11.48 -16.98 11.74
C GLY A 203 12.41 -18.17 11.76
N GLU A 204 12.06 -19.21 12.51
CA GLU A 204 12.24 -20.61 12.10
C GLU A 204 11.15 -21.48 12.72
N GLY A 205 10.45 -22.21 11.86
CA GLY A 205 9.46 -23.23 12.21
C GLY A 205 9.27 -24.17 11.03
N THR A 206 10.37 -24.73 10.52
CA THR A 206 10.36 -26.06 9.89
C THR A 206 10.08 -27.08 11.02
N PRO A 207 9.33 -28.17 10.75
CA PRO A 207 9.58 -29.10 9.63
C PRO A 207 8.48 -29.19 8.58
#